data_AF-A0A935WSC4-F1
#
_entry.id   AF-A0A935WSC4-F1
#
_cell.length_a   1.000
_cell.length_b   1.000
_cell.length_c   1.000
_cell.angle_alpha   90.00
_cell.angle_beta   90.00
_cell.angle_gamma   90.00
#
_symmetry.space_group_name_H-M   'P 1'
#
loop_
_entity.id
_entity.type
_entity.pdbx_description
1 polymer ?
#
loop_
_entity_poly.entity_id
_entity_poly.type
_entity_poly.pdbx_seq_one_letter_code
_entity_poly.pdbx_strand_id
1 'polypeptide(L)'
;MVAVRMLPAELRGLATQIDELPDTGNRDGLVTPAEMEAARDHLTTLPRFASPEARAAIRRLSEVLVPMPATPASDSGLDIDDFLRPRTVGRKGLYESLLFPAADGQRRERITFRTPQNPRGLALAAGERFEVPRQLVSGSVLAAKIELDPHSRAVVKAEMEGQELPSSVPAGAPAGAALNRALTLVSDAPASIKSVEIIYRPHANLASPDESGDLSRLNSTQRSVIEDVKRKAALRSDEARERLMTKGAALGYSPREIDLVLDYVRSVAPIVVHFKPDKPLQQTTRGTSSAPGSTSLEYSVAVGRDQNVIDAFMVDPHYRNQFETGITSGSPSAYAGGGRDGWEKTIFEQGYHRHPLIASERPKYGAMNASWKPAGPAQSYGACYVILKRGIRNRTTLTPGDSSCARAADVGTAESFAHVLAGLPDQRFRDVCSVALGYDGSASSDWYPYIEAQVHGPIDFAKDVQRLVIDADYLGTPFEAKMRSWAETNGFPVSWHDRYEIHVDGDQPSPVGRR
;
A
#
# COMPACT_ATOMS: atom_id res chain seq x y z
N MET A 1 27.09 -0.05 5.10
CA MET A 1 27.84 0.59 6.20
C MET A 1 26.82 1.34 7.05
N VAL A 2 26.78 1.08 8.36
CA VAL A 2 25.82 1.68 9.30
C VAL A 2 26.60 2.26 10.48
N ALA A 3 26.27 3.47 10.90
CA ALA A 3 26.90 4.06 12.07
C ALA A 3 26.49 3.32 13.34
N VAL A 4 27.44 2.99 14.21
CA VAL A 4 27.24 2.23 15.46
C VAL A 4 26.10 2.85 16.31
N ARG A 5 26.02 4.18 16.34
CA ARG A 5 24.99 4.92 17.07
C ARG A 5 23.56 4.73 16.56
N MET A 6 23.38 4.33 15.30
CA MET A 6 22.07 4.11 14.66
C MET A 6 21.53 2.70 14.92
N LEU A 7 22.32 1.84 15.55
CA LEU A 7 21.91 0.48 15.86
C LEU A 7 21.04 0.45 17.14
N PRO A 8 20.12 -0.53 17.24
CA PRO A 8 19.43 -0.84 18.49
C PRO A 8 20.42 -0.91 19.66
N ALA A 9 20.01 -0.44 20.85
CA ALA A 9 20.90 -0.26 22.00
C ALA A 9 21.65 -1.55 22.36
N GLU A 10 20.98 -2.68 22.22
CA GLU A 10 21.50 -4.03 22.42
C GLU A 10 22.58 -4.46 21.42
N LEU A 11 22.66 -3.81 20.24
CA LEU A 11 23.65 -4.11 19.20
C LEU A 11 24.83 -3.12 19.19
N ARG A 12 24.68 -1.93 19.78
CA ARG A 12 25.74 -0.90 19.75
C ARG A 12 27.03 -1.35 20.41
N GLY A 13 26.93 -1.98 21.58
CA GLY A 13 28.11 -2.46 22.31
C GLY A 13 28.91 -3.49 21.51
N LEU A 14 28.21 -4.36 20.79
CA LEU A 14 28.84 -5.34 19.90
C LEU A 14 29.43 -4.65 18.66
N ALA A 15 28.69 -3.75 18.03
CA ALA A 15 29.13 -3.00 16.86
C ALA A 15 30.37 -2.14 17.15
N THR A 16 30.45 -1.52 18.33
CA THR A 16 31.68 -0.85 18.81
C THR A 16 32.84 -1.83 18.93
N GLN A 17 32.62 -3.01 19.50
CA GLN A 17 33.68 -4.03 19.62
C GLN A 17 34.17 -4.56 18.28
N ILE A 18 33.30 -4.54 17.26
CA ILE A 18 33.62 -4.94 15.88
C ILE A 18 34.40 -3.84 15.15
N ASP A 19 33.96 -2.59 15.28
CA ASP A 19 34.68 -1.41 14.80
C ASP A 19 36.06 -1.23 15.48
N GLU A 20 36.22 -1.75 16.70
CA GLU A 20 37.49 -1.75 17.44
C GLU A 20 38.38 -2.99 17.20
N LEU A 21 38.01 -3.89 16.27
CA LEU A 21 38.82 -5.08 15.97
C LEU A 21 40.22 -4.69 15.46
N PRO A 22 41.31 -5.27 16.01
CA PRO A 22 42.68 -4.85 15.67
C PRO A 22 43.05 -4.94 14.19
N ASP A 23 42.50 -5.92 13.46
CA ASP A 23 42.92 -6.26 12.09
C ASP A 23 41.94 -5.79 11.02
N THR A 24 40.69 -5.51 11.39
CA THR A 24 39.59 -5.29 10.44
C THR A 24 38.68 -4.12 10.79
N GLY A 25 38.66 -3.69 12.05
CA GLY A 25 37.91 -2.54 12.52
C GLY A 25 38.68 -1.24 12.32
N ASN A 26 38.02 -0.22 11.80
CA ASN A 26 38.66 1.04 11.41
C ASN A 26 38.55 2.15 12.48
N ARG A 27 37.85 1.88 13.60
CA ARG A 27 37.59 2.79 14.72
C ARG A 27 36.96 4.11 14.29
N ASP A 28 36.11 4.07 13.27
CA ASP A 28 35.49 5.25 12.68
C ASP A 28 34.04 5.47 13.15
N GLY A 29 33.56 4.60 14.06
CA GLY A 29 32.20 4.63 14.58
C GLY A 29 31.18 4.06 13.60
N LEU A 30 31.62 3.37 12.55
CA LEU A 30 30.81 2.69 11.56
C LEU A 30 31.03 1.19 11.64
N VAL A 31 30.06 0.42 11.16
CA VAL A 31 30.23 -1.01 10.94
C VAL A 31 29.83 -1.33 9.51
N THR A 32 30.74 -2.00 8.81
CA THR A 32 30.62 -2.44 7.43
C THR A 32 30.34 -3.94 7.36
N PRO A 33 29.79 -4.43 6.23
CA PRO A 33 29.66 -5.87 5.99
C PRO A 33 30.99 -6.63 6.11
N ALA A 34 32.12 -6.01 5.74
CA ALA A 34 33.45 -6.62 5.80
C ALA A 34 33.96 -6.76 7.24
N GLU A 35 33.81 -5.72 8.08
CA GLU A 35 34.12 -5.78 9.53
C GLU A 35 33.26 -6.83 10.25
N MET A 36 31.99 -6.96 9.85
CA MET A 36 31.09 -8.00 10.37
C MET A 36 31.52 -9.40 9.98
N GLU A 37 31.97 -9.60 8.74
CA GLU A 37 32.44 -10.91 8.26
C GLU A 37 33.70 -11.33 9.03
N ALA A 38 34.63 -10.41 9.23
CA ALA A 38 35.82 -10.64 10.05
C ALA A 38 35.50 -10.94 11.52
N ALA A 39 34.52 -10.25 12.11
CA ALA A 39 34.05 -10.54 13.46
C ALA A 39 33.49 -11.97 13.61
N ARG A 40 32.92 -12.55 12.55
CA ARG A 40 32.45 -13.94 12.55
C ARG A 40 33.60 -14.94 12.59
N ASP A 41 34.70 -14.65 11.93
CA ASP A 41 35.89 -15.52 11.98
C ASP A 41 36.53 -15.50 13.38
N HIS A 42 36.46 -14.36 14.08
CA HIS A 42 36.92 -14.22 15.46
C HIS A 42 36.01 -14.86 16.53
N LEU A 43 34.81 -15.34 16.18
CA LEU A 43 33.91 -16.05 17.10
C LEU A 43 34.55 -17.27 17.77
N THR A 44 35.57 -17.85 17.13
CA THR A 44 36.27 -19.07 17.59
C THR A 44 37.53 -18.77 18.40
N THR A 45 38.07 -17.54 18.32
CA THR A 45 39.38 -17.18 18.87
C THR A 45 39.34 -16.10 19.94
N LEU A 46 38.31 -15.24 19.95
CA LEU A 46 38.16 -14.16 20.94
C LEU A 46 36.98 -14.45 21.90
N PRO A 47 37.23 -14.66 23.22
CA PRO A 47 36.19 -15.02 24.19
C PRO A 47 35.01 -14.04 24.26
N ARG A 48 35.23 -12.75 23.97
CA ARG A 48 34.19 -11.71 24.00
C ARG A 48 33.09 -11.87 22.94
N PHE A 49 33.35 -12.62 21.86
CA PHE A 49 32.35 -12.93 20.83
C PHE A 49 31.82 -14.36 20.92
N ALA A 50 32.37 -15.19 21.81
CA ALA A 50 32.07 -16.61 21.86
C ALA A 50 30.73 -16.96 22.54
N SER A 51 30.11 -16.03 23.29
CA SER A 51 28.87 -16.31 24.03
C SER A 51 27.66 -16.52 23.09
N PRO A 52 26.64 -17.31 23.48
CA PRO A 52 25.42 -17.47 22.71
C PRO A 52 24.71 -16.14 22.40
N GLU A 53 24.75 -15.20 23.33
CA GLU A 53 24.16 -13.86 23.20
C GLU A 53 24.93 -13.02 22.17
N ALA A 54 26.27 -13.05 22.20
CA ALA A 54 27.10 -12.37 21.22
C ALA A 54 26.89 -12.94 19.80
N ARG A 55 26.77 -14.27 19.66
CA ARG A 55 26.47 -14.92 18.37
C ARG A 55 25.10 -14.51 17.82
N ALA A 56 24.09 -14.43 18.68
CA ALA A 56 22.75 -13.98 18.30
C ALA A 56 22.75 -12.49 17.87
N ALA A 57 23.49 -11.64 18.58
CA ALA A 57 23.64 -10.23 18.26
C ALA A 57 24.44 -10.01 16.96
N ILE A 58 25.51 -10.78 16.70
CA ILE A 58 26.28 -10.73 15.43
C ILE A 58 25.39 -11.08 14.24
N ARG A 59 24.57 -12.13 14.37
CA ARG A 59 23.61 -12.51 13.33
C ARG A 59 22.61 -11.37 13.05
N ARG A 60 22.02 -10.80 14.10
CA ARG A 60 21.06 -9.71 13.98
C ARG A 60 21.67 -8.43 13.39
N LEU A 61 22.92 -8.13 13.73
CA LEU A 61 23.65 -7.00 13.17
C LEU A 61 23.98 -7.21 11.68
N SER A 62 24.26 -8.45 11.25
CA SER A 62 24.50 -8.77 9.83
C SER A 62 23.26 -8.62 8.95
N GLU A 63 22.07 -8.88 9.51
CA GLU A 63 20.77 -8.69 8.83
C GLU A 63 20.49 -7.21 8.56
N VAL A 64 20.97 -6.31 9.42
CA VAL A 64 20.80 -4.85 9.29
C VAL A 64 21.72 -4.24 8.20
N LEU A 65 22.77 -4.95 7.78
CA LEU A 65 23.87 -4.39 6.98
C LEU A 65 23.85 -4.74 5.48
N VAL A 66 22.80 -5.38 4.97
CA VAL A 66 22.70 -5.84 3.57
C VAL A 66 22.79 -4.66 2.57
N PRO A 67 23.59 -4.74 1.49
CA PRO A 67 23.76 -3.63 0.55
C PRO A 67 22.55 -3.44 -0.37
N MET A 68 22.08 -2.19 -0.48
CA MET A 68 21.00 -1.74 -1.38
C MET A 68 21.49 -1.62 -2.84
N PRO A 69 20.68 -2.03 -3.84
CA PRO A 69 21.00 -1.80 -5.24
C PRO A 69 20.79 -0.33 -5.67
N ALA A 70 21.48 0.03 -6.75
CA ALA A 70 21.48 1.37 -7.35
C ALA A 70 20.10 1.79 -7.89
N THR A 71 19.80 3.08 -7.75
CA THR A 71 18.57 3.78 -8.16
C THR A 71 18.43 3.87 -9.68
N PRO A 72 17.24 3.65 -10.26
CA PRO A 72 16.89 4.23 -11.55
C PRO A 72 15.79 5.29 -11.43
N ALA A 73 15.76 6.14 -12.46
CA ALA A 73 14.94 7.34 -12.58
C ALA A 73 13.44 7.06 -12.71
N SER A 74 12.66 8.07 -12.34
CA SER A 74 11.21 8.20 -12.48
C SER A 74 10.74 8.06 -13.94
N ASP A 75 9.90 7.06 -14.25
CA ASP A 75 8.53 7.27 -14.74
C ASP A 75 7.77 5.93 -14.95
N SER A 76 6.46 5.92 -14.66
CA SER A 76 5.49 4.79 -14.77
C SER A 76 5.76 3.56 -13.87
N GLY A 77 4.87 3.01 -13.05
CA GLY A 77 3.45 3.17 -12.85
C GLY A 77 2.92 1.86 -12.26
N LEU A 78 3.33 1.49 -11.04
CA LEU A 78 2.83 0.26 -10.36
C LEU A 78 1.28 0.25 -10.35
N ASP A 79 0.67 -0.88 -10.70
CA ASP A 79 -0.79 -1.08 -10.66
C ASP A 79 -1.21 -1.61 -9.28
N ILE A 80 -2.44 -1.38 -8.85
CA ILE A 80 -2.94 -1.90 -7.58
C ILE A 80 -3.05 -3.43 -7.61
N ASP A 81 -3.34 -4.00 -8.79
CA ASP A 81 -3.47 -5.44 -8.98
C ASP A 81 -2.12 -6.17 -8.80
N ASP A 82 -1.00 -5.46 -8.94
CA ASP A 82 0.35 -5.96 -8.65
C ASP A 82 0.53 -6.20 -7.13
N PHE A 83 -0.10 -5.40 -6.28
CA PHE A 83 -0.02 -5.53 -4.82
C PHE A 83 -1.07 -6.47 -4.20
N LEU A 84 -2.12 -6.79 -4.96
CA LEU A 84 -3.27 -7.54 -4.47
C LEU A 84 -3.15 -9.05 -4.61
N ARG A 85 -2.04 -9.54 -5.17
CA ARG A 85 -1.90 -10.97 -5.33
C ARG A 85 -1.29 -11.61 -4.07
N PRO A 86 -1.93 -12.67 -3.54
CA PRO A 86 -1.53 -13.31 -2.29
C PRO A 86 -0.04 -13.66 -2.25
N ARG A 87 0.52 -13.61 -1.03
CA ARG A 87 1.69 -14.39 -0.63
C ARG A 87 1.31 -15.87 -0.77
N THR A 88 1.34 -16.39 -1.99
CA THR A 88 0.60 -17.61 -2.31
C THR A 88 1.31 -18.80 -1.65
N VAL A 89 0.52 -19.68 -1.03
CA VAL A 89 1.01 -20.91 -0.38
C VAL A 89 1.11 -22.00 -1.45
N GLY A 90 2.33 -22.34 -1.86
CA GLY A 90 2.57 -23.50 -2.73
C GLY A 90 2.72 -24.79 -1.93
N ARG A 91 2.53 -25.96 -2.58
CA ARG A 91 2.78 -27.30 -2.00
C ARG A 91 4.19 -27.52 -1.42
N LYS A 92 5.12 -26.57 -1.60
CA LYS A 92 6.52 -26.60 -1.15
C LYS A 92 6.92 -25.46 -0.19
N GLY A 93 5.98 -24.70 0.35
CA GLY A 93 6.23 -23.66 1.38
C GLY A 93 5.74 -22.26 1.02
N LEU A 94 5.90 -21.32 1.96
CA LEU A 94 5.64 -19.88 1.78
C LEU A 94 6.69 -19.26 0.85
N TYR A 95 6.24 -18.38 -0.05
CA TYR A 95 7.09 -17.48 -0.82
C TYR A 95 6.46 -16.08 -0.88
N GLU A 96 7.31 -15.07 -1.05
CA GLU A 96 6.92 -13.67 -1.18
C GLU A 96 7.12 -13.21 -2.62
N SER A 97 6.17 -12.47 -3.18
CA SER A 97 6.37 -11.80 -4.47
C SER A 97 6.38 -10.29 -4.28
N LEU A 98 7.40 -9.63 -4.83
CA LEU A 98 7.59 -8.18 -4.80
C LEU A 98 7.69 -7.64 -6.22
N LEU A 99 6.84 -6.68 -6.55
CA LEU A 99 6.85 -5.99 -7.83
C LEU A 99 7.58 -4.66 -7.71
N PHE A 100 8.57 -4.47 -8.57
CA PHE A 100 9.39 -3.27 -8.60
C PHE A 100 8.90 -2.32 -9.71
N PRO A 101 9.05 -1.00 -9.50
CA PRO A 101 8.69 0.01 -10.49
C PRO A 101 9.47 -0.17 -11.79
N ALA A 102 8.91 0.37 -12.88
CA ALA A 102 9.50 0.22 -14.20
C ALA A 102 10.83 0.98 -14.34
N ALA A 103 11.75 0.40 -15.10
CA ALA A 103 12.93 1.06 -15.64
C ALA A 103 13.00 0.76 -17.14
N ASP A 104 13.16 1.78 -17.99
CA ASP A 104 13.31 1.62 -19.45
C ASP A 104 12.16 0.85 -20.14
N GLY A 105 10.92 1.02 -19.65
CA GLY A 105 9.73 0.30 -20.15
C GLY A 105 9.70 -1.19 -19.76
N GLN A 106 10.58 -1.63 -18.87
CA GLN A 106 10.66 -2.97 -18.32
C GLN A 106 10.30 -2.93 -16.83
N ARG A 107 9.71 -4.00 -16.31
CA ARG A 107 9.37 -4.20 -14.90
C ARG A 107 10.05 -5.44 -14.36
N ARG A 108 10.11 -5.51 -13.04
CA ARG A 108 10.71 -6.63 -12.31
C ARG A 108 9.74 -7.18 -11.29
N GLU A 109 9.57 -8.50 -11.28
CA GLU A 109 8.93 -9.24 -10.19
C GLU A 109 10.01 -10.10 -9.52
N ARG A 110 10.18 -9.99 -8.20
CA ARG A 110 11.01 -10.93 -7.45
C ARG A 110 10.13 -11.84 -6.62
N ILE A 111 10.27 -13.14 -6.84
CA ILE A 111 9.65 -14.19 -6.04
C ILE A 111 10.71 -14.78 -5.14
N THR A 112 10.59 -14.57 -3.83
CA THR A 112 11.50 -15.04 -2.79
C THR A 112 10.94 -16.28 -2.14
N PHE A 113 11.60 -17.42 -2.34
CA PHE A 113 11.23 -18.70 -1.73
C PHE A 113 11.87 -18.90 -0.34
N ARG A 114 13.03 -18.27 -0.10
CA ARG A 114 13.70 -18.32 1.20
C ARG A 114 13.19 -17.20 2.11
N THR A 115 12.20 -17.50 2.93
CA THR A 115 11.57 -16.57 3.88
C THR A 115 11.96 -16.94 5.32
N PRO A 116 11.69 -16.10 6.33
CA PRO A 116 11.87 -16.47 7.74
C PRO A 116 11.14 -17.77 8.13
N GLN A 117 10.00 -18.03 7.51
CA GLN A 117 9.18 -19.23 7.72
C GLN A 117 9.62 -20.42 6.84
N ASN A 118 10.38 -20.16 5.77
CA ASN A 118 11.00 -21.18 4.91
C ASN A 118 12.50 -20.90 4.69
N PRO A 119 13.36 -21.10 5.72
CA PRO A 119 14.77 -20.73 5.66
C PRO A 119 15.59 -21.56 4.68
N ARG A 120 15.03 -22.66 4.15
CA ARG A 120 15.67 -23.54 3.15
C ARG A 120 15.34 -23.13 1.71
N GLY A 121 14.40 -22.24 1.48
CA GLY A 121 13.99 -21.88 0.12
C GLY A 121 13.22 -23.00 -0.58
N LEU A 122 13.17 -22.92 -1.92
CA LEU A 122 12.52 -23.94 -2.75
C LEU A 122 13.49 -25.09 -3.04
N ALA A 123 13.16 -26.29 -2.57
CA ALA A 123 13.87 -27.52 -2.91
C ALA A 123 13.33 -28.13 -4.21
N LEU A 124 14.23 -28.39 -5.16
CA LEU A 124 13.96 -29.02 -6.44
C LEU A 124 14.83 -30.28 -6.58
N ALA A 125 14.25 -31.41 -6.94
CA ALA A 125 14.99 -32.62 -7.28
C ALA A 125 15.57 -32.53 -8.72
N ALA A 126 16.53 -33.40 -9.04
CA ALA A 126 17.08 -33.51 -10.38
C ALA A 126 15.99 -33.84 -11.41
N GLY A 127 15.89 -33.06 -12.49
CA GLY A 127 14.87 -33.19 -13.53
C GLY A 127 13.46 -32.77 -13.10
N GLU A 128 13.28 -32.33 -11.85
CA GLU A 128 12.00 -31.83 -11.38
C GLU A 128 11.69 -30.48 -12.04
N ARG A 129 10.45 -30.31 -12.46
CA ARG A 129 9.92 -29.09 -13.07
C ARG A 129 9.03 -28.39 -12.05
N PHE A 130 9.31 -27.13 -11.75
CA PHE A 130 8.49 -26.31 -10.85
C PHE A 130 7.95 -25.11 -11.61
N GLU A 131 6.62 -25.02 -11.71
CA GLU A 131 5.97 -23.85 -12.29
C GLU A 131 6.05 -22.67 -11.31
N VAL A 132 6.61 -21.56 -11.77
CA VAL A 132 6.78 -20.36 -10.96
C VAL A 132 5.43 -19.68 -10.75
N PRO A 133 4.99 -19.51 -9.49
CA PRO A 133 3.73 -18.88 -9.16
C PRO A 133 3.86 -17.35 -9.28
N ARG A 134 3.57 -16.84 -10.47
CA ARG A 134 3.79 -15.43 -10.82
C ARG A 134 2.58 -14.55 -10.54
N GLN A 135 2.87 -13.31 -10.17
CA GLN A 135 1.89 -12.27 -9.94
C GLN A 135 1.60 -11.36 -11.14
N LEU A 136 2.18 -11.68 -12.30
CA LEU A 136 1.98 -10.93 -13.53
C LEU A 136 0.69 -11.34 -14.25
N VAL A 137 -0.06 -10.35 -14.77
CA VAL A 137 -1.34 -10.58 -15.47
C VAL A 137 -1.17 -10.42 -16.99
N SER A 138 -0.24 -9.58 -17.44
CA SER A 138 -0.10 -9.20 -18.85
C SER A 138 1.29 -8.63 -19.17
N GLY A 139 1.88 -9.03 -20.30
CA GLY A 139 3.18 -8.54 -20.79
C GLY A 139 3.97 -9.54 -21.62
N SER A 140 5.26 -9.26 -21.79
CA SER A 140 6.22 -10.17 -22.42
C SER A 140 7.39 -10.43 -21.49
N VAL A 141 7.68 -11.68 -21.14
CA VAL A 141 8.85 -12.01 -20.29
C VAL A 141 10.12 -11.86 -21.14
N LEU A 142 11.09 -11.13 -20.61
CA LEU A 142 12.35 -10.80 -21.30
C LEU A 142 13.52 -11.61 -20.74
N ALA A 143 13.55 -11.83 -19.43
CA ALA A 143 14.62 -12.56 -18.75
C ALA A 143 14.14 -13.09 -17.39
N ALA A 144 14.83 -14.10 -16.87
CA ALA A 144 14.61 -14.63 -15.52
C ALA A 144 15.95 -14.93 -14.86
N LYS A 145 16.23 -14.24 -13.76
CA LYS A 145 17.44 -14.41 -12.96
C LYS A 145 17.13 -15.26 -11.74
N ILE A 146 17.81 -16.39 -11.61
CA ILE A 146 17.61 -17.32 -10.50
C ILE A 146 18.76 -17.14 -9.50
N GLU A 147 18.42 -17.02 -8.22
CA GLU A 147 19.41 -17.02 -7.13
C GLU A 147 19.34 -18.35 -6.37
N LEU A 148 20.46 -19.07 -6.34
CA LEU A 148 20.60 -20.34 -5.62
C LEU A 148 21.18 -20.12 -4.22
N ASP A 149 20.96 -21.10 -3.35
CA ASP A 149 21.72 -21.19 -2.11
C ASP A 149 23.23 -21.38 -2.42
N PRO A 150 24.16 -20.73 -1.70
CA PRO A 150 25.60 -20.82 -1.99
C PRO A 150 26.16 -22.24 -1.94
N HIS A 151 25.49 -23.15 -1.24
CA HIS A 151 25.87 -24.55 -1.15
C HIS A 151 25.29 -25.42 -2.27
N SER A 152 24.37 -24.88 -3.09
CA SER A 152 23.82 -25.58 -4.24
C SER A 152 24.80 -25.55 -5.40
N ARG A 153 25.15 -26.73 -5.92
CA ARG A 153 26.03 -26.93 -7.09
C ARG A 153 25.26 -27.15 -8.38
N ALA A 154 23.93 -27.13 -8.32
CA ALA A 154 23.06 -27.42 -9.44
C ALA A 154 23.01 -26.25 -10.43
N VAL A 155 22.78 -26.57 -11.70
CA VAL A 155 22.36 -25.59 -12.71
C VAL A 155 20.84 -25.60 -12.74
N VAL A 156 20.24 -24.43 -12.50
CA VAL A 156 18.80 -24.23 -12.64
C VAL A 156 18.55 -23.29 -13.80
N LYS A 157 17.64 -23.70 -14.67
CA LYS A 157 17.20 -22.94 -15.84
C LYS A 157 15.77 -22.49 -15.66
N ALA A 158 15.47 -21.31 -16.19
CA ALA A 158 14.11 -20.83 -16.36
C ALA A 158 13.68 -21.10 -17.80
N GLU A 159 12.58 -21.80 -17.99
CA GLU A 159 12.05 -22.17 -19.30
C GLU A 159 10.63 -21.62 -19.50
N MET A 160 10.35 -21.17 -20.72
CA MET A 160 8.99 -20.94 -21.22
C MET A 160 8.82 -21.69 -22.53
N GLU A 161 7.78 -22.53 -22.63
CA GLU A 161 7.51 -23.39 -23.81
C GLU A 161 8.70 -24.29 -24.22
N GLY A 162 9.52 -24.70 -23.25
CA GLY A 162 10.71 -25.51 -23.50
C GLY A 162 11.92 -24.72 -24.06
N GLN A 163 11.80 -23.40 -24.18
CA GLN A 163 12.92 -22.52 -24.49
C GLN A 163 13.49 -21.89 -23.21
N GLU A 164 14.81 -21.92 -23.07
CA GLU A 164 15.52 -21.32 -21.95
C GLU A 164 15.49 -19.78 -22.04
N LEU A 165 15.09 -19.13 -20.95
CA LEU A 165 15.13 -17.68 -20.81
C LEU A 165 16.54 -17.22 -20.42
N PRO A 166 16.99 -16.07 -20.94
CA PRO A 166 18.27 -15.51 -20.54
C PRO A 166 18.19 -14.96 -19.10
N SER A 167 19.35 -14.90 -18.42
CA SER A 167 19.48 -14.36 -17.06
C SER A 167 19.57 -12.83 -17.01
N SER A 168 19.71 -12.18 -18.17
CA SER A 168 19.68 -10.73 -18.37
C SER A 168 19.01 -10.39 -19.70
N VAL A 169 18.54 -9.15 -19.86
CA VAL A 169 17.84 -8.73 -21.08
C VAL A 169 18.85 -8.49 -22.21
N PRO A 170 18.76 -9.21 -23.35
CA PRO A 170 19.66 -9.01 -24.48
C PRO A 170 19.50 -7.62 -25.12
N ALA A 171 20.60 -7.02 -25.57
CA ALA A 171 20.56 -5.77 -26.32
C ALA A 171 19.78 -5.95 -27.65
N GLY A 172 18.73 -5.15 -27.86
CA GLY A 172 17.88 -5.25 -29.05
C GLY A 172 16.86 -6.41 -29.02
N ALA A 173 16.58 -6.98 -27.85
CA ALA A 173 15.63 -8.10 -27.72
C ALA A 173 14.26 -7.76 -28.36
N PRO A 174 13.70 -8.63 -29.23
CA PRO A 174 12.38 -8.47 -29.81
C PRO A 174 11.27 -8.48 -28.73
N ALA A 175 10.01 -8.29 -29.14
CA ALA A 175 8.87 -8.51 -28.25
C ALA A 175 8.99 -9.91 -27.63
N GLY A 176 9.18 -9.99 -26.31
CA GLY A 176 9.44 -11.26 -25.61
C GLY A 176 8.29 -12.25 -25.73
N ALA A 177 8.44 -13.44 -25.15
CA ALA A 177 7.37 -14.44 -25.13
C ALA A 177 6.13 -13.90 -24.40
N ALA A 178 4.95 -14.07 -24.99
CA ALA A 178 3.68 -13.60 -24.43
C ALA A 178 3.41 -14.22 -23.04
N LEU A 179 2.94 -13.40 -22.09
CA LEU A 179 2.84 -13.79 -20.67
C LEU A 179 1.81 -14.86 -20.33
N ASN A 180 0.99 -15.31 -21.28
CA ASN A 180 -0.06 -16.30 -21.05
C ASN A 180 0.45 -17.75 -20.94
N ARG A 181 1.77 -17.96 -20.82
CA ARG A 181 2.42 -19.28 -20.79
C ARG A 181 3.18 -19.48 -19.49
N ALA A 182 3.16 -20.71 -18.97
CA ALA A 182 3.82 -21.09 -17.71
C ALA A 182 5.34 -20.87 -17.76
N LEU A 183 5.88 -20.21 -16.73
CA LEU A 183 7.33 -20.12 -16.48
C LEU A 183 7.73 -21.29 -15.59
N THR A 184 8.69 -22.10 -16.02
CA THR A 184 9.11 -23.31 -15.30
C THR A 184 10.57 -23.22 -14.88
N LEU A 185 10.90 -23.58 -13.64
CA LEU A 185 12.26 -23.84 -13.20
C LEU A 185 12.58 -25.32 -13.39
N VAL A 186 13.72 -25.60 -13.98
CA VAL A 186 14.22 -26.97 -14.21
C VAL A 186 15.63 -27.05 -13.68
N SER A 187 15.92 -28.07 -12.88
CA SER A 187 17.27 -28.29 -12.35
C SER A 187 17.87 -29.60 -12.86
N ASP A 188 19.17 -29.58 -13.14
CA ASP A 188 19.94 -30.76 -13.53
C ASP A 188 20.32 -31.68 -12.36
N ALA A 189 20.30 -31.15 -11.13
CA ALA A 189 20.66 -31.82 -9.89
C ALA A 189 19.76 -31.32 -8.74
N PRO A 190 19.82 -31.92 -7.54
CA PRO A 190 19.09 -31.37 -6.40
C PRO A 190 19.51 -29.92 -6.10
N ALA A 191 18.56 -28.99 -6.17
CA ALA A 191 18.79 -27.55 -6.05
C ALA A 191 17.99 -26.95 -4.90
N SER A 192 18.57 -25.88 -4.33
CA SER A 192 17.93 -25.05 -3.32
C SER A 192 17.88 -23.62 -3.85
N ILE A 193 16.69 -23.14 -4.19
CA ILE A 193 16.49 -21.84 -4.83
C ILE A 193 16.03 -20.83 -3.78
N LYS A 194 16.72 -19.68 -3.70
CA LYS A 194 16.37 -18.59 -2.79
C LYS A 194 15.31 -17.68 -3.40
N SER A 195 15.52 -17.25 -4.63
CA SER A 195 14.63 -16.30 -5.30
C SER A 195 14.72 -16.44 -6.83
N VAL A 196 13.71 -15.92 -7.50
CA VAL A 196 13.69 -15.72 -8.95
C VAL A 196 13.24 -14.29 -9.22
N GLU A 197 14.03 -13.56 -9.99
CA GLU A 197 13.70 -12.22 -10.47
C GLU A 197 13.35 -12.28 -11.96
N ILE A 198 12.12 -11.91 -12.28
CA ILE A 198 11.55 -11.95 -13.62
C ILE A 198 11.55 -10.54 -14.16
N ILE A 199 12.19 -10.34 -15.31
CA ILE A 199 12.17 -9.07 -16.05
C ILE A 199 11.16 -9.21 -17.18
N TYR A 200 10.20 -8.30 -17.25
CA TYR A 200 9.14 -8.35 -18.24
C TYR A 200 8.78 -6.96 -18.77
N ARG A 201 8.23 -6.90 -19.97
CA ARG A 201 7.64 -5.69 -20.55
C ARG A 201 6.13 -5.77 -20.37
N PRO A 202 5.49 -4.91 -19.57
CA PRO A 202 4.03 -4.93 -19.47
C PRO A 202 3.43 -4.60 -20.85
N HIS A 203 2.39 -5.34 -21.26
CA HIS A 203 1.55 -4.87 -22.34
C HIS A 203 0.69 -3.75 -21.76
N ALA A 204 0.43 -2.69 -22.52
CA ALA A 204 -0.56 -1.72 -22.13
C ALA A 204 -1.85 -2.48 -21.84
N ASN A 205 -2.32 -2.42 -20.59
CA ASN A 205 -3.65 -2.89 -20.29
C ASN A 205 -4.59 -2.18 -21.27
N LEU A 206 -5.41 -2.92 -22.01
CA LEU A 206 -6.57 -2.38 -22.72
C LEU A 206 -7.64 -1.91 -21.72
N ALA A 207 -7.22 -1.36 -20.58
CA ALA A 207 -8.09 -0.62 -19.69
C ALA A 207 -8.41 0.69 -20.39
N SER A 208 -9.67 1.10 -20.32
CA SER A 208 -10.09 2.46 -20.65
C SER A 208 -9.09 3.45 -20.03
N PRO A 209 -8.71 4.54 -20.73
CA PRO A 209 -7.86 5.56 -20.14
C PRO A 209 -8.41 5.92 -18.74
N ASP A 210 -7.52 6.00 -17.75
CA ASP A 210 -7.93 6.26 -16.37
C ASP A 210 -8.43 7.71 -16.23
N GLU A 211 -9.71 7.91 -16.60
CA GLU A 211 -10.45 9.16 -16.52
C GLU A 211 -10.90 9.48 -15.08
N SER A 212 -10.55 8.65 -14.10
CA SER A 212 -10.90 8.91 -12.71
C SER A 212 -10.25 10.17 -12.17
N GLY A 213 -9.12 10.58 -12.76
CA GLY A 213 -8.43 11.82 -12.44
C GLY A 213 -8.78 13.01 -13.31
N ASP A 214 -9.72 12.88 -14.25
CA ASP A 214 -10.07 13.96 -15.17
C ASP A 214 -10.70 15.12 -14.40
N LEU A 215 -9.96 16.22 -14.31
CA LEU A 215 -10.42 17.43 -13.65
C LEU A 215 -11.60 18.06 -14.38
N SER A 216 -11.86 17.78 -15.66
CA SER A 216 -13.03 18.27 -16.40
C SER A 216 -14.36 17.88 -15.73
N ARG A 217 -14.35 16.77 -14.98
CA ARG A 217 -15.48 16.26 -14.19
C ARG A 217 -15.79 17.07 -12.94
N LEU A 218 -14.92 18.01 -12.57
CA LEU A 218 -15.12 18.94 -11.46
C LEU A 218 -15.84 20.19 -11.93
N ASN A 219 -16.82 20.63 -11.15
CA ASN A 219 -17.40 21.96 -11.34
C ASN A 219 -16.40 23.07 -10.92
N SER A 220 -16.77 24.32 -11.14
CA SER A 220 -15.89 25.47 -10.87
C SER A 220 -15.49 25.58 -9.40
N THR A 221 -16.40 25.35 -8.46
CA THR A 221 -16.11 25.36 -7.01
C THR A 221 -15.09 24.29 -6.66
N GLN A 222 -15.36 23.03 -7.02
CA GLN A 222 -14.48 21.89 -6.72
C GLN A 222 -13.10 22.06 -7.34
N ARG A 223 -13.02 22.53 -8.58
CA ARG A 223 -11.77 22.82 -9.28
C ARG A 223 -10.98 23.92 -8.57
N SER A 224 -11.65 25.01 -8.18
CA SER A 224 -11.01 26.11 -7.44
C SER A 224 -10.44 25.64 -6.09
N VAL A 225 -11.19 24.79 -5.36
CA VAL A 225 -10.72 24.23 -4.08
C VAL A 225 -9.49 23.34 -4.28
N ILE A 226 -9.54 22.38 -5.20
CA ILE A 226 -8.40 21.46 -5.39
C ILE A 226 -7.15 22.18 -5.89
N GLU A 227 -7.29 23.16 -6.79
CA GLU A 227 -6.17 23.98 -7.26
C GLU A 227 -5.56 24.82 -6.13
N ASP A 228 -6.39 25.40 -5.26
CA ASP A 228 -5.92 26.14 -4.09
C ASP A 228 -5.18 25.26 -3.09
N VAL A 229 -5.74 24.09 -2.79
CA VAL A 229 -5.07 23.10 -1.93
C VAL A 229 -3.76 22.64 -2.56
N LYS A 230 -3.72 22.32 -3.86
CA LYS A 230 -2.48 21.91 -4.54
C LYS A 230 -1.37 22.96 -4.39
N ARG A 231 -1.67 24.22 -4.67
CA ARG A 231 -0.70 25.32 -4.51
C ARG A 231 -0.18 25.43 -3.07
N LYS A 232 -1.08 25.41 -2.09
CA LYS A 232 -0.72 25.58 -0.67
C LYS A 232 -0.01 24.34 -0.10
N ALA A 233 -0.43 23.14 -0.50
CA ALA A 233 0.17 21.88 -0.10
C ALA A 233 1.60 21.73 -0.61
N ALA A 234 1.91 22.25 -1.80
CA ALA A 234 3.27 22.30 -2.33
C ALA A 234 4.18 23.12 -1.40
N LEU A 235 3.79 24.36 -1.10
CA LEU A 235 4.52 25.23 -0.16
C LEU A 235 4.71 24.58 1.21
N ARG A 236 3.63 24.04 1.78
CA ARG A 236 3.66 23.35 3.09
C ARG A 236 4.54 22.11 3.07
N SER A 237 4.60 21.39 1.95
CA SER A 237 5.46 20.21 1.81
C SER A 237 6.93 20.59 1.75
N ASP A 238 7.25 21.66 1.03
CA ASP A 238 8.62 22.19 0.95
C ASP A 238 9.09 22.67 2.32
N GLU A 239 8.27 23.47 3.02
CA GLU A 239 8.52 23.93 4.39
C GLU A 239 8.65 22.77 5.39
N ALA A 240 7.89 21.68 5.17
CA ALA A 240 7.93 20.50 6.03
C ALA A 240 9.07 19.53 5.70
N ARG A 241 9.84 19.75 4.63
CA ARG A 241 10.83 18.77 4.18
C ARG A 241 11.91 18.54 5.22
N GLU A 242 12.43 19.59 5.85
CA GLU A 242 13.43 19.46 6.91
C GLU A 242 12.87 18.66 8.11
N ARG A 243 11.70 19.04 8.65
CA ARG A 243 11.09 18.31 9.78
C ARG A 243 10.78 16.85 9.45
N LEU A 244 10.39 16.56 8.19
CA LEU A 244 10.14 15.20 7.73
C LEU A 244 11.44 14.39 7.76
N MET A 245 12.53 14.96 7.25
CA MET A 245 13.84 14.31 7.26
C MET A 245 14.35 14.12 8.69
N THR A 246 14.19 15.11 9.56
CA THR A 246 14.53 14.98 11.00
C THR A 246 13.76 13.85 11.66
N LYS A 247 12.44 13.77 11.43
CA LYS A 247 11.60 12.68 11.95
C LYS A 247 12.03 11.33 11.37
N GLY A 248 12.25 11.23 10.06
CA GLY A 248 12.72 10.03 9.39
C GLY A 248 14.04 9.53 10.00
N ALA A 249 15.02 10.41 10.15
CA ALA A 249 16.31 10.09 10.76
C ALA A 249 16.17 9.63 12.21
N ALA A 250 15.33 10.31 13.01
CA ALA A 250 15.07 9.91 14.40
C ALA A 250 14.41 8.52 14.51
N LEU A 251 13.64 8.12 13.49
CA LEU A 251 13.00 6.80 13.41
C LEU A 251 13.86 5.75 12.69
N GLY A 252 15.05 6.11 12.19
CA GLY A 252 16.01 5.18 11.58
C GLY A 252 15.97 5.10 10.06
N TYR A 253 15.29 6.02 9.37
CA TYR A 253 15.19 6.07 7.92
C TYR A 253 16.15 7.12 7.33
N SER A 254 16.81 6.75 6.23
CA SER A 254 17.64 7.66 5.44
C SER A 254 16.81 8.63 4.60
N PRO A 255 17.36 9.80 4.19
CA PRO A 255 16.65 10.72 3.30
C PRO A 255 16.15 10.08 2.00
N ARG A 256 16.94 9.15 1.43
CA ARG A 256 16.56 8.40 0.22
C ARG A 256 15.35 7.49 0.46
N GLU A 257 15.29 6.82 1.61
CA GLU A 257 14.13 6.00 1.97
C GLU A 257 12.88 6.87 2.15
N ILE A 258 13.01 8.05 2.75
CA ILE A 258 11.88 8.99 2.86
C ILE A 258 11.39 9.45 1.48
N ASP A 259 12.29 9.74 0.54
CA ASP A 259 11.89 10.10 -0.82
C ASP A 259 11.17 8.94 -1.53
N LEU A 260 11.62 7.68 -1.36
CA LEU A 260 10.92 6.50 -1.87
C LEU A 260 9.51 6.34 -1.28
N VAL A 261 9.35 6.68 0.00
CA VAL A 261 8.04 6.64 0.68
C VAL A 261 7.10 7.69 0.09
N LEU A 262 7.59 8.90 -0.18
CA LEU A 262 6.81 9.95 -0.84
C LEU A 262 6.40 9.52 -2.26
N ASP A 263 7.31 8.91 -3.02
CA ASP A 263 7.02 8.39 -4.35
C ASP A 263 5.98 7.25 -4.33
N TYR A 264 6.09 6.35 -3.34
CA TYR A 264 5.11 5.30 -3.11
C TYR A 264 3.72 5.89 -2.82
N VAL A 265 3.61 6.88 -1.94
CA VAL A 265 2.32 7.55 -1.67
C VAL A 265 1.77 8.24 -2.92
N ARG A 266 2.64 8.93 -3.66
CA ARG A 266 2.27 9.63 -4.90
C ARG A 266 1.71 8.69 -5.96
N SER A 267 2.28 7.49 -6.09
CA SER A 267 2.07 6.65 -7.26
C SER A 267 1.34 5.33 -7.00
N VAL A 268 1.32 4.83 -5.76
CA VAL A 268 0.93 3.44 -5.45
C VAL A 268 -0.13 3.33 -4.37
N ALA A 269 0.04 4.02 -3.23
CA ALA A 269 -0.78 3.82 -2.02
C ALA A 269 -2.30 3.93 -2.27
N PRO A 270 -3.09 2.85 -2.15
CA PRO A 270 -4.51 2.81 -2.51
C PRO A 270 -5.32 3.93 -1.85
N ILE A 271 -6.29 4.49 -2.57
CA ILE A 271 -7.39 5.22 -1.93
C ILE A 271 -8.59 4.28 -1.92
N VAL A 272 -9.19 4.08 -0.76
CA VAL A 272 -10.31 3.16 -0.56
C VAL A 272 -11.49 3.86 0.08
N VAL A 273 -12.68 3.35 -0.19
CA VAL A 273 -13.94 3.79 0.44
C VAL A 273 -14.55 2.59 1.15
N HIS A 274 -14.59 2.66 2.49
CA HIS A 274 -15.23 1.65 3.33
C HIS A 274 -16.76 1.80 3.32
N PHE A 275 -17.47 0.69 3.34
CA PHE A 275 -18.92 0.67 3.45
C PHE A 275 -19.44 -0.57 4.19
N LYS A 276 -20.67 -0.47 4.71
CA LYS A 276 -21.38 -1.56 5.39
C LYS A 276 -22.52 -2.01 4.48
N PRO A 277 -22.39 -3.08 3.68
CA PRO A 277 -23.39 -3.46 2.70
C PRO A 277 -24.77 -3.69 3.33
N ASP A 278 -24.81 -4.25 4.53
CA ASP A 278 -26.03 -4.60 5.28
C ASP A 278 -26.62 -3.45 6.11
N LYS A 279 -25.99 -2.27 6.10
CA LYS A 279 -26.49 -1.13 6.86
C LYS A 279 -27.81 -0.64 6.27
N PRO A 280 -28.90 -0.57 7.08
CA PRO A 280 -30.15 0.01 6.63
C PRO A 280 -29.98 1.48 6.29
N LEU A 281 -30.61 1.93 5.23
CA LEU A 281 -30.75 3.35 4.92
C LEU A 281 -31.91 3.91 5.72
N GLN A 282 -31.78 3.89 7.04
CA GLN A 282 -32.71 4.50 7.97
C GLN A 282 -31.88 5.24 9.01
N GLN A 283 -31.89 6.57 8.98
CA GLN A 283 -31.15 7.35 9.95
C GLN A 283 -31.84 8.68 10.23
N THR A 284 -32.26 8.86 11.47
CA THR A 284 -32.73 10.16 11.95
C THR A 284 -31.54 10.96 12.46
N THR A 285 -31.29 12.10 11.84
CA THR A 285 -30.31 13.08 12.32
C THR A 285 -31.05 14.14 13.14
N ARG A 286 -30.48 14.58 14.27
CA ARG A 286 -30.97 15.75 15.01
C ARG A 286 -29.78 16.60 15.38
N GLY A 287 -29.86 17.91 15.15
CA GLY A 287 -28.77 18.83 15.45
C GLY A 287 -29.27 20.26 15.60
N THR A 288 -28.57 21.04 16.40
CA THR A 288 -28.81 22.48 16.56
C THR A 288 -27.83 23.24 15.67
N SER A 289 -28.33 24.16 14.84
CA SER A 289 -27.49 25.15 14.13
C SER A 289 -27.03 26.21 15.15
N SER A 290 -25.72 26.48 15.22
CA SER A 290 -25.14 27.52 16.08
C SER A 290 -24.95 28.87 15.39
N ALA A 291 -25.51 29.05 14.18
CA ALA A 291 -25.44 30.33 13.48
C ALA A 291 -26.28 31.40 14.23
N PRO A 292 -25.71 32.58 14.57
CA PRO A 292 -26.46 33.66 15.20
C PRO A 292 -27.64 34.09 14.32
N GLY A 293 -28.86 34.01 14.84
CA GLY A 293 -30.09 34.36 14.10
C GLY A 293 -30.73 33.23 13.28
N SER A 294 -30.24 31.99 13.37
CA SER A 294 -30.81 30.82 12.68
C SER A 294 -31.81 30.07 13.56
N THR A 295 -33.02 29.83 13.05
CA THR A 295 -34.01 28.94 13.69
C THR A 295 -33.45 27.52 13.72
N SER A 296 -33.59 26.81 14.85
CA SER A 296 -33.23 25.39 14.96
C SER A 296 -33.97 24.60 13.88
N LEU A 297 -33.24 24.10 12.87
CA LEU A 297 -33.82 23.23 11.85
C LEU A 297 -33.70 21.78 12.29
N GLU A 298 -34.84 21.14 12.54
CA GLU A 298 -34.91 19.68 12.67
C GLU A 298 -34.84 19.06 11.27
N TYR A 299 -33.76 18.35 10.96
CA TYR A 299 -33.62 17.63 9.69
C TYR A 299 -33.76 16.13 9.90
N SER A 300 -34.91 15.57 9.51
CA SER A 300 -35.04 14.11 9.34
C SER A 300 -34.98 13.77 7.85
N VAL A 301 -33.97 13.00 7.44
CA VAL A 301 -33.95 12.40 6.11
C VAL A 301 -34.55 11.00 6.26
N ALA A 302 -35.84 10.87 5.96
CA ALA A 302 -36.49 9.58 5.92
C ALA A 302 -36.10 8.86 4.61
N VAL A 303 -34.99 8.13 4.64
CA VAL A 303 -34.67 7.18 3.56
C VAL A 303 -35.54 5.93 3.74
N GLY A 304 -36.07 5.40 2.63
CA GLY A 304 -37.13 4.37 2.60
C GLY A 304 -36.78 3.10 3.38
N ARG A 305 -37.80 2.48 4.00
CA ARG A 305 -37.62 1.49 5.08
C ARG A 305 -36.99 0.16 4.68
N ASP A 306 -36.90 -0.18 3.40
CA ASP A 306 -36.57 -1.55 2.97
C ASP A 306 -35.23 -1.68 2.21
N GLN A 307 -34.42 -0.62 2.14
CA GLN A 307 -33.12 -0.63 1.44
C GLN A 307 -31.94 -0.60 2.41
N ASN A 308 -30.90 -1.35 2.08
CA ASN A 308 -29.57 -1.25 2.69
C ASN A 308 -28.58 -0.56 1.73
N VAL A 309 -27.36 -0.30 2.19
CA VAL A 309 -26.33 0.38 1.40
C VAL A 309 -26.05 -0.34 0.07
N ILE A 310 -25.96 -1.68 0.05
CA ILE A 310 -25.69 -2.37 -1.20
C ILE A 310 -26.86 -2.26 -2.19
N ASP A 311 -28.11 -2.24 -1.71
CA ASP A 311 -29.28 -2.00 -2.56
C ASP A 311 -29.22 -0.61 -3.23
N ALA A 312 -28.77 0.43 -2.51
CA ALA A 312 -28.58 1.75 -3.11
C ALA A 312 -27.46 1.78 -4.14
N PHE A 313 -26.34 1.09 -3.89
CA PHE A 313 -25.24 1.03 -4.85
C PHE A 313 -25.61 0.32 -6.16
N MET A 314 -26.56 -0.61 -6.12
CA MET A 314 -27.07 -1.29 -7.30
C MET A 314 -27.96 -0.40 -8.18
N VAL A 315 -28.52 0.69 -7.64
CA VAL A 315 -29.46 1.57 -8.38
C VAL A 315 -28.91 2.96 -8.66
N ASP A 316 -28.02 3.49 -7.82
CA ASP A 316 -27.31 4.75 -8.08
C ASP A 316 -25.91 4.44 -8.62
N PRO A 317 -25.54 4.91 -9.82
CA PRO A 317 -24.21 4.68 -10.37
C PRO A 317 -23.11 5.45 -9.61
N HIS A 318 -23.45 6.30 -8.63
CA HIS A 318 -22.50 7.12 -7.90
C HIS A 318 -22.46 6.83 -6.39
N TYR A 319 -21.25 6.87 -5.83
CA TYR A 319 -21.08 6.99 -4.38
C TYR A 319 -21.41 8.41 -3.92
N ARG A 320 -22.33 8.50 -2.98
CA ARG A 320 -22.88 9.77 -2.45
C ARG A 320 -22.30 10.12 -1.09
N ASN A 321 -22.14 11.41 -0.83
CA ASN A 321 -21.74 11.88 0.50
C ASN A 321 -22.96 11.98 1.46
N GLN A 322 -22.68 12.31 2.72
CA GLN A 322 -23.71 12.45 3.75
C GLN A 322 -24.66 13.64 3.53
N PHE A 323 -24.19 14.75 2.93
CA PHE A 323 -25.09 15.87 2.60
C PHE A 323 -26.12 15.48 1.54
N GLU A 324 -25.81 14.51 0.68
CA GLU A 324 -26.71 13.99 -0.36
C GLU A 324 -27.67 12.93 0.18
N THR A 325 -27.25 12.12 1.17
CA THR A 325 -28.00 10.92 1.61
C THR A 325 -28.57 11.00 3.02
N GLY A 326 -28.01 11.83 3.90
CA GLY A 326 -28.29 11.82 5.34
C GLY A 326 -27.74 10.60 6.10
N ILE A 327 -27.08 9.65 5.43
CA ILE A 327 -26.59 8.41 6.03
C ILE A 327 -25.11 8.54 6.42
N THR A 328 -24.74 8.10 7.63
CA THR A 328 -23.35 8.13 8.09
C THR A 328 -23.04 7.05 9.12
N SER A 329 -21.81 6.52 9.08
CA SER A 329 -21.25 5.66 10.14
C SER A 329 -20.40 6.46 11.15
N GLY A 330 -20.32 7.78 10.98
CA GLY A 330 -19.65 8.72 11.89
C GLY A 330 -20.61 9.82 12.37
N SER A 331 -20.12 11.05 12.47
CA SER A 331 -20.90 12.18 12.99
C SER A 331 -22.11 12.54 12.10
N PRO A 332 -23.35 12.61 12.63
CA PRO A 332 -24.55 13.00 11.89
C PRO A 332 -24.67 14.53 11.74
N SER A 333 -23.61 15.24 11.33
CA SER A 333 -23.56 16.71 11.36
C SER A 333 -23.40 17.39 9.99
N ALA A 334 -23.75 16.68 8.91
CA ALA A 334 -23.72 17.18 7.54
C ALA A 334 -24.95 18.02 7.16
N TYR A 335 -25.03 19.21 7.71
CA TYR A 335 -26.04 20.23 7.36
C TYR A 335 -25.43 21.63 7.49
N ALA A 336 -26.07 22.66 6.93
CA ALA A 336 -25.54 24.03 6.99
C ALA A 336 -25.34 24.51 8.43
N GLY A 337 -24.12 24.89 8.78
CA GLY A 337 -23.72 25.27 10.14
C GLY A 337 -23.53 24.10 11.11
N GLY A 338 -23.63 22.84 10.66
CA GLY A 338 -23.31 21.66 11.45
C GLY A 338 -21.80 21.44 11.62
N GLY A 339 -21.42 20.51 12.48
CA GLY A 339 -20.02 20.15 12.72
C GLY A 339 -19.25 19.87 11.41
N ARG A 340 -19.80 19.00 10.55
CA ARG A 340 -19.18 18.68 9.26
C ARG A 340 -19.01 19.88 8.36
N ASP A 341 -20.01 20.73 8.35
CA ASP A 341 -19.94 21.96 7.58
C ASP A 341 -18.82 22.87 8.08
N GLY A 342 -18.64 22.95 9.40
CA GLY A 342 -17.61 23.73 10.07
C GLY A 342 -16.18 23.23 9.83
N TRP A 343 -15.88 21.94 9.97
CA TRP A 343 -14.50 21.49 9.72
C TRP A 343 -14.13 21.52 8.23
N GLU A 344 -15.07 21.23 7.33
CA GLU A 344 -14.82 21.42 5.89
C GLU A 344 -14.59 22.91 5.55
N LYS A 345 -15.26 23.84 6.24
CA LYS A 345 -14.96 25.28 6.16
C LYS A 345 -13.54 25.58 6.61
N THR A 346 -13.05 24.92 7.66
CA THR A 346 -11.70 25.10 8.21
C THR A 346 -10.63 24.54 7.28
N ILE A 347 -10.72 23.26 6.91
CA ILE A 347 -9.65 22.56 6.18
C ILE A 347 -9.55 23.02 4.72
N PHE A 348 -10.66 23.46 4.11
CA PHE A 348 -10.67 24.03 2.76
C PHE A 348 -10.70 25.56 2.74
N GLU A 349 -10.44 26.21 3.88
CA GLU A 349 -10.34 27.67 3.99
C GLU A 349 -11.51 28.41 3.34
N GLN A 350 -12.73 27.92 3.62
CA GLN A 350 -14.00 28.44 3.12
C GLN A 350 -14.24 28.27 1.62
N GLY A 351 -13.46 27.44 0.93
CA GLY A 351 -13.57 27.23 -0.51
C GLY A 351 -14.94 26.75 -0.98
N TYR A 352 -15.61 25.91 -0.19
CA TYR A 352 -16.98 25.44 -0.41
C TYR A 352 -18.08 26.35 0.17
N HIS A 353 -17.69 27.45 0.81
CA HIS A 353 -18.58 28.33 1.59
C HIS A 353 -18.73 29.72 0.95
N ARG A 354 -18.34 29.88 -0.31
CA ARG A 354 -18.50 31.12 -1.09
C ARG A 354 -19.90 31.28 -1.68
N HIS A 355 -20.75 30.28 -1.51
CA HIS A 355 -22.16 30.25 -1.92
C HIS A 355 -22.96 29.38 -0.92
N PRO A 356 -24.30 29.39 -0.98
CA PRO A 356 -25.13 28.49 -0.19
C PRO A 356 -24.75 27.02 -0.38
N LEU A 357 -24.99 26.19 0.64
CA LEU A 357 -24.60 24.77 0.63
C LEU A 357 -25.19 24.03 -0.58
N ILE A 358 -24.33 23.42 -1.39
CA ILE A 358 -24.70 22.50 -2.47
C ILE A 358 -24.17 21.11 -2.11
N ALA A 359 -25.07 20.17 -1.81
CA ALA A 359 -24.72 18.87 -1.23
C ALA A 359 -23.74 18.05 -2.10
N SER A 360 -23.98 18.03 -3.42
CA SER A 360 -23.18 17.25 -4.38
C SER A 360 -21.76 17.77 -4.57
N GLU A 361 -21.50 19.04 -4.25
CA GLU A 361 -20.17 19.64 -4.37
C GLU A 361 -19.20 19.17 -3.29
N ARG A 362 -19.75 18.82 -2.13
CA ARG A 362 -19.00 18.48 -0.93
C ARG A 362 -18.20 17.19 -1.14
N PRO A 363 -16.99 17.07 -0.56
CA PRO A 363 -16.14 15.91 -0.79
C PRO A 363 -16.78 14.59 -0.35
N LYS A 364 -16.40 13.52 -1.05
CA LYS A 364 -16.68 12.13 -0.67
C LYS A 364 -15.51 11.63 0.17
N TYR A 365 -15.78 11.00 1.29
CA TYR A 365 -14.76 10.63 2.26
C TYR A 365 -14.36 9.17 2.09
N GLY A 366 -13.06 8.92 2.16
CA GLY A 366 -12.42 7.61 2.14
C GLY A 366 -11.13 7.64 2.95
N ALA A 367 -10.23 6.72 2.66
CA ALA A 367 -8.95 6.63 3.35
C ALA A 367 -7.85 6.13 2.42
N MET A 368 -6.62 6.58 2.63
CA MET A 368 -5.46 6.03 1.94
C MET A 368 -4.94 4.81 2.70
N ASN A 369 -4.92 3.65 2.06
CA ASN A 369 -4.37 2.41 2.61
C ASN A 369 -2.85 2.34 2.41
N ALA A 370 -2.12 3.35 2.86
CA ALA A 370 -0.67 3.45 2.64
C ALA A 370 0.13 2.31 3.30
N SER A 371 -0.44 1.64 4.29
CA SER A 371 0.16 0.48 4.95
C SER A 371 -0.41 -0.87 4.48
N TRP A 372 -1.16 -0.90 3.37
CA TRP A 372 -1.73 -2.12 2.77
C TRP A 372 -2.41 -3.06 3.78
N LYS A 373 -3.19 -2.49 4.71
CA LYS A 373 -3.96 -3.28 5.65
C LYS A 373 -5.00 -4.12 4.88
N PRO A 374 -5.06 -5.45 5.07
CA PRO A 374 -6.01 -6.32 4.38
C PRO A 374 -7.47 -5.99 4.67
N ALA A 375 -7.80 -5.66 5.92
CA ALA A 375 -9.12 -5.15 6.28
C ALA A 375 -9.32 -3.66 5.97
N GLY A 376 -8.40 -3.04 5.22
CA GLY A 376 -8.39 -1.60 4.97
C GLY A 376 -8.04 -0.75 6.20
N PRO A 377 -7.81 0.56 5.99
CA PRO A 377 -7.32 1.46 7.02
C PRO A 377 -8.42 2.02 7.92
N ALA A 378 -9.71 1.94 7.54
CA ALA A 378 -10.80 2.66 8.20
C ALA A 378 -12.03 1.77 8.51
N GLN A 379 -11.77 0.59 9.08
CA GLN A 379 -12.76 -0.47 9.38
C GLN A 379 -14.00 -0.02 10.17
N SER A 380 -13.89 1.02 11.00
CA SER A 380 -15.03 1.59 11.74
C SER A 380 -16.17 2.06 10.82
N TYR A 381 -15.84 2.49 9.59
CA TYR A 381 -16.81 2.95 8.60
C TYR A 381 -17.42 1.82 7.76
N GLY A 382 -16.81 0.63 7.78
CA GLY A 382 -17.32 -0.56 7.10
C GLY A 382 -16.29 -1.66 6.99
N ALA A 383 -16.76 -2.92 6.99
CA ALA A 383 -15.88 -4.07 6.85
C ALA A 383 -15.45 -4.26 5.38
N CYS A 384 -16.37 -4.09 4.44
CA CYS A 384 -16.06 -4.10 3.01
C CYS A 384 -15.53 -2.73 2.54
N TYR A 385 -14.78 -2.72 1.45
CA TYR A 385 -14.33 -1.48 0.83
C TYR A 385 -14.14 -1.64 -0.67
N VAL A 386 -14.25 -0.53 -1.39
CA VAL A 386 -13.80 -0.44 -2.78
C VAL A 386 -12.43 0.22 -2.85
N ILE A 387 -11.59 -0.27 -3.75
CA ILE A 387 -10.35 0.37 -4.16
C ILE A 387 -10.66 1.25 -5.36
N LEU A 388 -10.27 2.52 -5.30
CA LEU A 388 -10.49 3.47 -6.39
C LEU A 388 -9.31 3.42 -7.38
N LYS A 389 -9.61 3.70 -8.66
CA LYS A 389 -8.60 3.83 -9.72
C LYS A 389 -7.62 4.96 -9.40
N ARG A 390 -6.40 4.81 -9.90
CA ARG A 390 -5.25 5.65 -9.56
C ARG A 390 -5.47 7.14 -9.84
N GLY A 391 -6.13 7.47 -10.94
CA GLY A 391 -6.40 8.84 -11.37
C GLY A 391 -7.13 9.65 -10.32
N ILE A 392 -7.94 9.02 -9.45
CA ILE A 392 -8.68 9.70 -8.38
C ILE A 392 -7.79 10.58 -7.50
N ARG A 393 -6.50 10.23 -7.36
CA ARG A 393 -5.49 11.00 -6.61
C ARG A 393 -5.38 12.44 -7.10
N ASN A 394 -5.59 12.70 -8.38
CA ASN A 394 -5.47 14.04 -8.98
C ASN A 394 -6.50 15.04 -8.41
N ARG A 395 -7.61 14.52 -7.87
CA ARG A 395 -8.72 15.28 -7.28
C ARG A 395 -9.00 14.87 -5.83
N THR A 396 -7.99 14.35 -5.13
CA THR A 396 -8.11 13.93 -3.74
C THR A 396 -7.16 14.73 -2.85
N THR A 397 -7.66 15.22 -1.72
CA THR A 397 -6.84 15.76 -0.63
C THR A 397 -6.71 14.75 0.50
N LEU A 398 -5.67 14.92 1.32
CA LEU A 398 -5.30 13.97 2.36
C LEU A 398 -5.01 14.70 3.67
N THR A 399 -5.51 14.16 4.78
CA THR A 399 -5.17 14.61 6.14
C THR A 399 -4.52 13.45 6.93
N PRO A 400 -3.60 13.74 7.88
CA PRO A 400 -2.87 12.71 8.62
C PRO A 400 -3.74 11.89 9.60
N GLY A 401 -5.04 12.17 9.64
CA GLY A 401 -6.03 11.61 10.54
C GLY A 401 -7.42 12.15 10.22
N ASP A 402 -8.33 12.01 11.19
CA ASP A 402 -9.69 12.55 11.16
C ASP A 402 -9.70 14.06 10.87
N SER A 403 -10.31 14.47 9.76
CA SER A 403 -10.30 15.88 9.35
C SER A 403 -11.14 16.79 10.23
N SER A 404 -11.99 16.25 11.12
CA SER A 404 -12.70 17.07 12.12
C SER A 404 -11.76 17.70 13.15
N CYS A 405 -10.58 17.11 13.34
CA CYS A 405 -9.51 17.61 14.21
C CYS A 405 -8.36 18.27 13.43
N ALA A 406 -8.45 18.35 12.10
CA ALA A 406 -7.41 18.89 11.25
C ALA A 406 -7.56 20.40 11.03
N ARG A 407 -6.45 21.06 10.71
CA ARG A 407 -6.42 22.45 10.24
C ARG A 407 -6.11 22.46 8.75
N ALA A 408 -6.33 23.61 8.11
CA ALA A 408 -5.96 23.80 6.72
C ALA A 408 -4.49 23.41 6.43
N ALA A 409 -3.57 23.74 7.33
CA ALA A 409 -2.14 23.43 7.21
C ALA A 409 -1.81 21.92 7.21
N ASP A 410 -2.74 21.09 7.66
CA ASP A 410 -2.58 19.63 7.72
C ASP A 410 -3.10 18.94 6.44
N VAL A 411 -3.70 19.69 5.50
CA VAL A 411 -4.25 19.18 4.24
C VAL A 411 -3.18 19.19 3.15
N GLY A 412 -2.88 18.00 2.64
CA GLY A 412 -1.98 17.77 1.51
C GLY A 412 -2.64 17.08 0.32
N THR A 413 -1.82 16.71 -0.65
CA THR A 413 -2.21 15.91 -1.82
C THR A 413 -1.23 14.75 -2.00
N ALA A 414 -1.52 13.81 -2.90
CA ALA A 414 -0.57 12.73 -3.20
C ALA A 414 0.75 13.27 -3.80
N GLU A 415 0.70 14.39 -4.53
CA GLU A 415 1.88 15.07 -5.10
C GLU A 415 2.67 15.86 -4.04
N SER A 416 1.98 16.38 -3.03
CA SER A 416 2.55 17.23 -1.98
C SER A 416 2.15 16.69 -0.62
N PHE A 417 2.84 15.61 -0.22
CA PHE A 417 2.50 14.78 0.93
C PHE A 417 3.46 14.92 2.13
N ALA A 418 4.58 15.64 1.98
CA ALA A 418 5.65 15.65 3.00
C ALA A 418 5.16 16.11 4.38
N HIS A 419 4.30 17.13 4.41
CA HIS A 419 3.76 17.64 5.66
C HIS A 419 2.71 16.71 6.29
N VAL A 420 1.95 15.97 5.48
CA VAL A 420 1.01 14.95 5.94
C VAL A 420 1.78 13.78 6.54
N LEU A 421 2.79 13.26 5.81
CA LEU A 421 3.66 12.17 6.28
C LEU A 421 4.34 12.53 7.61
N ALA A 422 4.89 13.74 7.71
CA ALA A 422 5.52 14.20 8.94
C ALA A 422 4.53 14.43 10.09
N GLY A 423 3.24 14.64 9.78
CA GLY A 423 2.15 14.76 10.75
C GLY A 423 1.62 13.42 11.27
N LEU A 424 2.00 12.28 10.67
CA LEU A 424 1.58 10.97 11.15
C LEU A 424 2.21 10.64 12.51
N PRO A 425 1.51 9.91 13.39
CA PRO A 425 2.13 9.30 14.56
C PRO A 425 3.28 8.37 14.16
N ASP A 426 4.30 8.25 15.01
CA ASP A 426 5.54 7.51 14.68
C ASP A 426 5.29 6.06 14.26
N GLN A 427 4.35 5.37 14.92
CA GLN A 427 4.00 4.00 14.53
C GLN A 427 3.41 3.95 13.11
N ARG A 428 2.52 4.88 12.76
CA ARG A 428 1.93 4.92 11.41
C ARG A 428 2.93 5.33 10.35
N PHE A 429 3.83 6.25 10.68
CA PHE A 429 4.96 6.57 9.84
C PHE A 429 5.78 5.31 9.52
N ARG A 430 6.13 4.53 10.55
CA ARG A 430 6.86 3.26 10.39
C ARG A 430 6.08 2.27 9.53
N ASP A 431 4.78 2.10 9.76
CA ASP A 431 3.95 1.17 8.98
C ASP A 431 3.93 1.54 7.48
N VAL A 432 3.78 2.83 7.15
CA VAL A 432 3.85 3.31 5.76
C VAL A 432 5.24 3.10 5.17
N CYS A 433 6.30 3.41 5.93
CA CYS A 433 7.66 3.19 5.47
C CYS A 433 7.98 1.71 5.24
N SER A 434 7.55 0.81 6.14
CA SER A 434 7.77 -0.62 5.98
C SER A 434 7.19 -1.13 4.67
N VAL A 435 5.97 -0.73 4.35
CA VAL A 435 5.33 -1.18 3.12
C VAL A 435 5.94 -0.53 1.87
N ALA A 436 6.23 0.77 1.92
CA ALA A 436 6.86 1.47 0.80
C ALA A 436 8.27 0.93 0.46
N LEU A 437 9.00 0.43 1.47
CA LEU A 437 10.37 -0.08 1.33
C LEU A 437 10.42 -1.62 1.18
N GLY A 438 9.29 -2.31 1.26
CA GLY A 438 9.21 -3.77 1.12
C GLY A 438 9.69 -4.54 2.35
N TYR A 439 9.65 -3.95 3.54
CA TYR A 439 9.87 -4.66 4.80
C TYR A 439 8.63 -5.50 5.17
N ASP A 440 8.84 -6.62 5.87
CA ASP A 440 7.76 -7.45 6.41
C ASP A 440 6.91 -6.67 7.40
N GLY A 441 5.83 -6.08 6.87
CA GLY A 441 4.93 -5.21 7.61
C GLY A 441 3.84 -5.99 8.31
N SER A 442 4.14 -6.55 9.49
CA SER A 442 3.08 -6.78 10.47
C SER A 442 2.70 -5.42 11.06
N ALA A 443 1.67 -4.78 10.51
CA ALA A 443 1.14 -3.53 11.05
C ALA A 443 0.67 -3.76 12.49
N SER A 444 1.36 -3.18 13.48
CA SER A 444 1.27 -3.62 14.88
C SER A 444 0.16 -2.99 15.72
N SER A 445 -0.84 -2.32 15.13
CA SER A 445 -1.90 -1.70 15.93
C SER A 445 -3.20 -1.40 15.18
N ASP A 446 -4.31 -1.84 15.79
CA ASP A 446 -5.71 -1.50 15.45
C ASP A 446 -6.11 -0.08 15.89
N TRP A 447 -5.23 0.63 16.62
CA TRP A 447 -5.52 1.96 17.09
C TRP A 447 -5.34 2.99 15.96
N TYR A 448 -6.33 3.85 15.77
CA TYR A 448 -6.32 5.00 14.86
C TYR A 448 -5.05 5.85 15.03
N PRO A 449 -4.51 6.50 13.97
CA PRO A 449 -5.27 7.06 12.85
C PRO A 449 -4.91 6.50 11.46
N TYR A 450 -5.90 6.50 10.57
CA TYR A 450 -5.79 6.31 9.13
C TYR A 450 -5.40 7.65 8.48
N ILE A 451 -4.87 7.61 7.25
CA ILE A 451 -4.78 8.83 6.42
C ILE A 451 -6.14 9.02 5.77
N GLU A 452 -6.87 10.07 6.14
CA GLU A 452 -8.19 10.34 5.59
C GLU A 452 -8.07 10.97 4.21
N ALA A 453 -8.91 10.53 3.29
CA ALA A 453 -8.97 11.02 1.92
C ALA A 453 -10.28 11.75 1.67
N GLN A 454 -10.20 12.97 1.13
CA GLN A 454 -11.36 13.73 0.68
C GLN A 454 -11.33 13.82 -0.85
N VAL A 455 -12.21 13.08 -1.50
CA VAL A 455 -12.34 13.01 -2.97
C VAL A 455 -13.29 14.11 -3.45
N HIS A 456 -12.79 15.00 -4.29
CA HIS A 456 -13.54 16.09 -4.89
C HIS A 456 -14.22 15.61 -6.18
N GLY A 457 -15.48 15.99 -6.42
CA GLY A 457 -16.25 15.56 -7.59
C GLY A 457 -17.02 14.25 -7.41
N PRO A 458 -17.66 13.74 -8.48
CA PRO A 458 -18.43 12.50 -8.44
C PRO A 458 -17.50 11.27 -8.32
N ILE A 459 -17.93 10.25 -7.60
CA ILE A 459 -17.33 8.91 -7.68
C ILE A 459 -18.35 8.03 -8.41
N ASP A 460 -18.11 7.78 -9.69
CA ASP A 460 -18.89 6.90 -10.57
C ASP A 460 -18.33 5.49 -10.44
N PHE A 461 -19.17 4.50 -10.11
CA PHE A 461 -18.69 3.16 -9.80
C PHE A 461 -17.97 2.49 -10.97
N ALA A 462 -18.53 2.51 -12.18
CA ALA A 462 -17.90 1.89 -13.34
C ALA A 462 -16.60 2.61 -13.76
N LYS A 463 -16.57 3.95 -13.61
CA LYS A 463 -15.41 4.75 -14.04
C LYS A 463 -14.30 4.82 -12.99
N ASP A 464 -14.65 4.87 -11.71
CA ASP A 464 -13.71 5.22 -10.64
C ASP A 464 -13.37 4.06 -9.71
N VAL A 465 -14.16 2.97 -9.66
CA VAL A 465 -13.81 1.79 -8.86
C VAL A 465 -12.90 0.88 -9.67
N GLN A 466 -11.79 0.51 -9.05
CA GLN A 466 -10.86 -0.49 -9.58
C GLN A 466 -11.23 -1.89 -9.12
N ARG A 467 -11.66 -2.05 -7.86
CA ARG A 467 -11.94 -3.36 -7.27
C ARG A 467 -12.87 -3.27 -6.07
N LEU A 468 -13.67 -4.30 -5.87
CA LEU A 468 -14.39 -4.55 -4.65
C LEU A 468 -13.65 -5.55 -3.76
N VAL A 469 -13.46 -5.21 -2.49
CA VAL A 469 -12.90 -6.08 -1.46
C VAL A 469 -13.96 -6.36 -0.39
N ILE A 470 -14.32 -7.64 -0.24
CA ILE A 470 -15.41 -8.12 0.61
C ILE A 470 -14.84 -8.78 1.87
N ASP A 471 -15.39 -8.45 3.04
CA ASP A 471 -15.04 -9.15 4.29
C ASP A 471 -15.55 -10.60 4.25
N ALA A 472 -14.70 -11.55 4.62
CA ALA A 472 -15.01 -12.99 4.65
C ALA A 472 -16.28 -13.33 5.47
N ASP A 473 -16.66 -12.50 6.44
CA ASP A 473 -17.89 -12.67 7.22
C ASP A 473 -19.18 -12.45 6.40
N TYR A 474 -19.09 -11.97 5.16
CA TYR A 474 -20.22 -11.91 4.23
C TYR A 474 -20.36 -13.15 3.34
N LEU A 475 -19.42 -14.10 3.39
CA LEU A 475 -19.48 -15.34 2.61
C LEU A 475 -20.73 -16.14 2.98
N GLY A 476 -21.49 -16.56 1.98
CA GLY A 476 -22.76 -17.29 2.12
C GLY A 476 -23.95 -16.43 2.56
N THR A 477 -23.78 -15.12 2.77
CA THR A 477 -24.88 -14.23 3.16
C THR A 477 -25.67 -13.74 1.93
N PRO A 478 -26.93 -13.29 2.09
CA PRO A 478 -27.67 -12.65 0.99
C PRO A 478 -26.98 -11.41 0.40
N PHE A 479 -26.10 -10.76 1.16
CA PHE A 479 -25.36 -9.58 0.72
C PHE A 479 -24.19 -9.91 -0.20
N GLU A 480 -23.62 -11.12 -0.11
CA GLU A 480 -22.60 -11.57 -1.07
C GLU A 480 -23.13 -11.52 -2.49
N ALA A 481 -24.30 -12.15 -2.73
CA ALA A 481 -24.90 -12.20 -4.06
C ALA A 481 -25.15 -10.80 -4.63
N LYS A 482 -25.62 -9.86 -3.78
CA LYS A 482 -25.82 -8.46 -4.17
C LYS A 482 -24.51 -7.75 -4.51
N MET A 483 -23.48 -7.91 -3.68
CA MET A 483 -22.16 -7.33 -3.92
C MET A 483 -21.50 -7.87 -5.20
N ARG A 484 -21.63 -9.18 -5.46
CA ARG A 484 -21.15 -9.80 -6.70
C ARG A 484 -21.89 -9.27 -7.93
N SER A 485 -23.22 -9.22 -7.87
CA SER A 485 -24.04 -8.67 -8.97
C SER A 485 -23.73 -7.20 -9.24
N TRP A 486 -23.53 -6.41 -8.19
CA TRP A 486 -23.10 -5.01 -8.30
C TRP A 486 -21.74 -4.88 -8.98
N ALA A 487 -20.77 -5.72 -8.59
CA ALA A 487 -19.44 -5.73 -9.18
C ALA A 487 -19.43 -6.14 -10.66
N GLU A 488 -20.18 -7.19 -10.99
CA GLU A 488 -20.38 -7.66 -12.36
C GLU A 488 -21.01 -6.57 -13.24
N THR A 489 -22.07 -5.92 -12.76
CA THR A 489 -22.79 -4.85 -13.48
C THR A 489 -21.88 -3.66 -13.81
N ASN A 490 -20.94 -3.34 -12.93
CA ASN A 490 -20.02 -2.22 -13.09
C ASN A 490 -18.66 -2.63 -13.68
N GLY A 491 -18.43 -3.92 -13.92
CA GLY A 491 -17.23 -4.44 -14.57
C GLY A 491 -15.94 -4.36 -13.73
N PHE A 492 -16.03 -4.33 -12.40
CA PHE A 492 -14.84 -4.40 -11.53
C PHE A 492 -14.71 -5.76 -10.84
N PRO A 493 -13.49 -6.28 -10.70
CA PRO A 493 -13.24 -7.57 -10.07
C PRO A 493 -13.50 -7.56 -8.55
N VAL A 494 -13.67 -8.75 -7.99
CA VAL A 494 -13.88 -9.00 -6.55
C VAL A 494 -12.63 -9.63 -5.93
N SER A 495 -12.36 -9.26 -4.68
CA SER A 495 -11.41 -9.91 -3.77
C SER A 495 -12.03 -10.05 -2.39
N TRP A 496 -11.45 -10.90 -1.56
CA TRP A 496 -11.91 -11.16 -0.19
C TRP A 496 -10.82 -10.80 0.81
N HIS A 497 -11.18 -10.47 2.05
CA HIS A 497 -10.20 -10.39 3.13
C HIS A 497 -10.70 -11.10 4.39
N ASP A 498 -9.78 -11.74 5.09
CA ASP A 498 -10.01 -12.36 6.42
C ASP A 498 -9.45 -11.50 7.57
N ARG A 499 -9.13 -10.23 7.24
CA ARG A 499 -8.46 -9.22 8.08
C ARG A 499 -6.95 -9.36 8.19
N TYR A 500 -6.39 -10.51 7.83
CA TYR A 500 -4.95 -10.79 7.85
C TYR A 500 -4.34 -10.84 6.46
N GLU A 501 -5.13 -11.24 5.45
CA GLU A 501 -4.72 -11.35 4.05
C GLU A 501 -5.85 -10.94 3.11
N ILE A 502 -5.48 -10.61 1.87
CA ILE A 502 -6.41 -10.40 0.76
C ILE A 502 -6.31 -11.62 -0.15
N HIS A 503 -7.45 -12.18 -0.49
CA HIS A 503 -7.61 -13.38 -1.30
C HIS A 503 -8.26 -13.01 -2.63
N VAL A 504 -7.79 -13.63 -3.71
CA VAL A 504 -8.44 -13.51 -5.01
C VAL A 504 -9.76 -14.28 -5.00
N ASP A 505 -10.73 -13.82 -5.78
CA ASP A 505 -11.99 -14.54 -5.88
C ASP A 505 -11.78 -15.96 -6.44
N GLY A 506 -12.43 -16.95 -5.83
CA GLY A 506 -12.23 -18.38 -6.09
C GLY A 506 -11.33 -19.11 -5.07
N ASP A 507 -10.60 -18.38 -4.24
CA ASP A 507 -9.80 -18.91 -3.11
C ASP A 507 -10.29 -18.29 -1.80
N GLN A 508 -11.58 -18.42 -1.49
CA GLN A 508 -12.18 -17.67 -0.39
C GLN A 508 -11.74 -18.22 0.98
N PRO A 509 -11.34 -17.34 1.92
CA PRO A 509 -11.00 -17.75 3.28
C PRO A 509 -12.26 -18.16 4.06
N SER A 510 -12.06 -18.91 5.14
CA SER A 510 -13.15 -19.20 6.09
C SER A 510 -13.55 -17.94 6.87
N PRO A 511 -14.85 -17.74 7.19
CA PRO A 511 -15.30 -16.64 8.03
C PRO A 511 -14.57 -16.61 9.37
N VAL A 512 -14.16 -15.42 9.82
CA VAL A 512 -13.38 -15.24 11.07
C VAL A 512 -14.31 -14.94 12.25
N GLY A 513 -15.58 -14.60 11.97
CA GLY A 513 -16.59 -14.26 12.96
C GLY A 513 -16.62 -12.74 13.22
N ARG A 514 -17.82 -12.16 13.19
CA ARG A 514 -18.03 -10.76 13.57
C ARG A 514 -17.76 -10.61 15.07
N ARG A 515 -16.83 -9.71 15.45
CA ARG A 515 -16.65 -9.32 16.86
C ARG A 515 -17.68 -8.27 17.27
#